data_AF-A0A967IQ36-F1
#
_entry.id   AF-A0A967IQ36-F1
#
_cell.length_a   1.000
_cell.length_b   1.000
_cell.length_c   1.000
_cell.angle_alpha   90.00
_cell.angle_beta   90.00
_cell.angle_gamma   90.00
#
_symmetry.space_group_name_H-M   'P 1'
#
loop_
_entity.id
_entity.type
_entity.pdbx_description
1 polymer ?
#
loop_
_entity_poly.entity_id
_entity_poly.type
_entity_poly.pdbx_seq_one_letter_code
_entity_poly.pdbx_strand_id
1 'polypeptide(L)' 'LEKLQEGFAGKKVAEAALGQNFMAKAGVVFIWSAILRRNFSKYGHRGLRYIMMDAGHVCQNLLLA' A
#
# COMPACT_ATOMS: atom_id res chain seq x y z
N LEU A 1 -7.36 3.31 -14.12
CA LEU A 1 -7.81 3.32 -12.71
C LEU A 1 -9.33 3.16 -12.70
N GLU A 2 -9.86 2.37 -11.77
CA GLU A 2 -11.31 2.20 -11.57
C GLU A 2 -11.73 2.94 -10.30
N LYS A 3 -12.76 3.80 -10.38
CA LYS A 3 -13.26 4.54 -9.22
C LYS A 3 -14.26 3.67 -8.44
N LEU A 4 -13.83 3.15 -7.30
CA LEU A 4 -14.68 2.31 -6.43
C LEU A 4 -15.59 3.12 -5.51
N GLN A 5 -15.14 4.29 -5.05
CA GLN A 5 -15.91 5.16 -4.15
C GLN A 5 -15.61 6.63 -4.44
N GLU A 6 -16.60 7.49 -4.23
CA GLU A 6 -16.48 8.94 -4.25
C GLU A 6 -16.48 9.55 -2.84
N GLY A 7 -15.82 10.69 -2.68
CA GLY A 7 -15.78 11.44 -1.42
C GLY A 7 -14.40 11.48 -0.75
N PHE A 8 -14.33 12.18 0.39
CA PHE A 8 -13.10 12.39 1.14
C PHE A 8 -12.78 11.22 2.08
N ALA A 9 -11.64 10.55 1.85
CA ALA A 9 -11.21 9.39 2.64
C ALA A 9 -10.18 9.71 3.73
N GLY A 10 -9.70 10.96 3.85
CA GLY A 10 -8.53 11.30 4.67
C GLY A 10 -8.63 10.90 6.14
N LYS A 11 -9.80 11.11 6.78
CA LYS A 11 -10.02 10.70 8.18
C LYS A 11 -9.87 9.18 8.37
N LYS A 12 -10.50 8.39 7.49
CA LYS A 12 -10.41 6.92 7.51
C LYS A 12 -8.98 6.43 7.31
N VAL A 13 -8.23 7.09 6.41
CA VAL A 13 -6.83 6.76 6.16
C VAL A 13 -5.97 7.04 7.39
N ALA A 14 -6.13 8.20 8.04
CA ALA A 14 -5.37 8.51 9.26
C ALA A 14 -5.70 7.55 10.41
N GLU A 15 -6.97 7.19 10.59
CA GLU A 15 -7.40 6.19 11.57
C GLU A 15 -6.75 4.82 11.29
N ALA A 16 -6.76 4.36 10.03
CA ALA A 16 -6.08 3.12 9.62
C ALA A 16 -4.55 3.18 9.81
N ALA A 17 -3.96 4.37 9.70
CA ALA A 17 -2.54 4.62 9.91
C ALA A 17 -2.18 4.95 11.37
N LEU A 18 -2.93 4.42 12.35
CA LEU A 18 -2.68 4.61 13.79
C LEU A 18 -2.73 6.08 14.25
N GLY A 19 -3.63 6.89 13.67
CA GLY A 19 -3.84 8.28 14.06
C GLY A 19 -2.84 9.27 13.44
N GLN A 20 -2.10 8.87 12.40
CA GLN A 20 -1.14 9.74 11.72
C GLN A 20 -1.85 10.82 10.88
N ASN A 21 -2.12 11.97 11.52
CA ASN A 21 -2.92 13.06 10.94
C ASN A 21 -2.36 13.68 9.64
N PHE A 22 -1.05 13.55 9.37
CA PHE A 22 -0.48 14.04 8.11
C PHE A 22 -1.01 13.27 6.90
N MET A 23 -1.38 12.00 7.07
CA MET A 23 -1.96 11.18 5.99
C MET A 23 -3.32 11.70 5.54
N ALA A 24 -4.12 12.28 6.45
CA ALA A 24 -5.41 12.87 6.11
C ALA A 24 -5.28 14.16 5.28
N LYS A 25 -4.13 14.82 5.35
CA LYS A 25 -3.85 16.08 4.67
C LYS A 25 -3.05 15.88 3.36
N ALA A 26 -2.60 14.66 3.09
CA ALA A 26 -1.87 14.36 1.87
C ALA A 26 -2.76 14.57 0.63
N GLY A 27 -2.20 15.14 -0.44
CA GLY A 27 -2.94 15.35 -1.69
C GLY A 27 -3.37 14.04 -2.35
N VAL A 28 -2.54 13.00 -2.22
CA VAL A 28 -2.83 11.62 -2.64
C VAL A 28 -2.19 10.66 -1.65
N VAL A 29 -2.86 9.55 -1.35
CA VAL A 29 -2.31 8.44 -0.57
C VAL A 29 -2.37 7.16 -1.41
N PHE A 30 -1.22 6.52 -1.59
CA PHE A 30 -1.10 5.23 -2.27
C PHE A 30 -1.04 4.11 -1.25
N ILE A 31 -1.80 3.03 -1.49
CA ILE A 31 -1.85 1.85 -0.64
C ILE A 31 -1.50 0.63 -1.49
N TRP A 32 -0.36 -0.01 -1.19
CA TRP A 32 0.05 -1.25 -1.83
C TRP A 32 -0.48 -2.44 -1.07
N SER A 33 -0.97 -3.44 -1.80
CA SER A 33 -1.41 -4.72 -1.24
C SER A 33 -0.84 -5.87 -2.06
N ALA A 34 -0.78 -7.05 -1.45
CA ALA A 34 -0.27 -8.24 -2.11
C ALA A 34 -1.19 -9.44 -1.86
N ILE A 35 -1.38 -10.26 -2.89
CA ILE A 35 -2.12 -11.52 -2.79
C ILE A 35 -1.13 -12.61 -2.39
N LEU A 36 -1.05 -12.89 -1.08
CA LEU A 36 -0.10 -13.84 -0.49
C LEU A 36 -0.09 -15.20 -1.21
N ARG A 37 -1.27 -15.76 -1.49
CA ARG A 37 -1.41 -17.09 -2.12
C ARG A 37 -0.66 -17.19 -3.46
N ARG A 38 -0.64 -16.12 -4.27
CA ARG A 38 0.06 -16.13 -5.58
C ARG A 38 1.57 -16.29 -5.40
N ASN A 39 2.15 -15.62 -4.42
CA ASN A 39 3.58 -15.70 -4.13
C ASN A 39 3.95 -16.99 -3.38
N PHE A 40 3.13 -17.40 -2.41
CA PHE A 40 3.39 -18.58 -1.60
C PHE A 40 3.26 -19.87 -2.42
N SER A 41 2.37 -19.90 -3.42
CA SER A 41 2.25 -21.05 -4.33
C SER A 41 3.55 -21.35 -5.08
N LYS A 42 4.42 -20.36 -5.30
CA LYS A 42 5.68 -20.54 -6.03
C LYS A 42 6.89 -20.59 -5.09
N TYR A 43 6.91 -19.75 -4.06
CA TYR A 43 8.09 -19.51 -3.22
C TYR A 43 7.93 -19.99 -1.77
N GLY A 44 6.79 -20.62 -1.43
CA GLY A 44 6.48 -21.04 -0.06
C GLY A 44 6.60 -19.88 0.93
N HIS A 45 7.15 -20.17 2.11
CA HIS A 45 7.37 -19.16 3.15
C HIS A 45 8.30 -18.00 2.73
N ARG A 46 9.18 -18.20 1.73
CA ARG A 46 10.04 -17.11 1.22
C ARG A 46 9.25 -16.06 0.45
N GLY A 47 8.03 -16.39 -0.01
CA GLY A 47 7.16 -15.45 -0.72
C GLY A 47 6.89 -14.16 0.05
N LEU A 48 6.83 -14.20 1.38
CA LEU A 48 6.66 -13.00 2.19
C LEU A 48 7.84 -12.03 2.06
N ARG A 49 9.08 -12.55 2.04
CA ARG A 49 10.28 -11.71 1.89
C ARG A 49 10.30 -11.02 0.53
N TYR A 50 9.89 -11.73 -0.52
CA TYR A 50 9.83 -11.17 -1.88
C TYR A 50 8.77 -10.08 -1.99
N ILE A 51 7.57 -10.29 -1.42
CA ILE A 51 6.53 -9.25 -1.37
C ILE A 51 7.05 -7.98 -0.70
N MET A 52 7.76 -8.09 0.42
CA MET A 52 8.26 -6.91 1.14
C MET A 52 9.37 -6.19 0.35
N MET A 53 10.25 -6.92 -0.33
CA MET A 53 11.26 -6.31 -1.20
C MET A 53 10.62 -5.59 -2.38
N ASP A 54 9.67 -6.22 -3.06
CA ASP A 54 8.94 -5.61 -4.18
C ASP A 54 8.17 -4.36 -3.74
N ALA A 55 7.52 -4.40 -2.57
CA ALA A 55 6.84 -3.25 -2.01
C ALA A 55 7.81 -2.08 -1.77
N GLY A 56 8.99 -2.35 -1.19
CA GLY A 56 10.04 -1.34 -0.99
C GLY A 56 10.50 -0.72 -2.32
N HIS A 57 10.75 -1.55 -3.33
CA HIS A 57 11.17 -1.07 -4.66
C HIS A 57 10.11 -0.17 -5.30
N VAL A 58 8.83 -0.56 -5.29
CA VAL A 58 7.77 0.24 -5.89
C VAL A 58 7.54 1.54 -5.12
N CYS A 59 7.59 1.52 -3.79
CA CYS A 59 7.49 2.72 -2.97
C CYS A 59 8.63 3.71 -3.26
N GLN A 60 9.86 3.20 -3.38
CA GLN A 60 11.01 4.05 -3.71
C GLN A 60 10.89 4.66 -5.10
N ASN A 61 10.44 3.89 -6.09
CA ASN A 61 10.24 4.40 -7.44
C ASN A 61 9.18 5.52 -7.48
N LEU A 62 8.07 5.35 -6.74
CA LEU A 62 7.06 6.42 -6.65
C LEU A 62 7.62 7.67 -5.96
N LEU A 63 8.41 7.49 -4.89
CA LEU A 63 8.97 8.61 -4.14
C LEU A 63 9.94 9.48 -4.98
N LEU A 64 10.61 8.87 -5.96
CA LEU A 64 11.58 9.55 -6.83
C LEU A 64 10.99 10.07 -8.15
N ALA A 65 9.78 9.63 -8.53
CA ALA A 65 9.12 10.03 -9.76
C ALA A 65 8.54 11.45 -9.67
#